data_AF-A0A973CHF9-F1
#
_entry.id   AF-A0A973CHF9-F1
#
_cell.length_a   1.000
_cell.length_b   1.000
_cell.length_c   1.000
_cell.angle_alpha   90.00
_cell.angle_beta   90.00
_cell.angle_gamma   90.00
#
_symmetry.space_group_name_H-M   'P 1'
#
loop_
_entity.id
_entity.type
_entity.pdbx_description
1 polymer ?
#
loop_
_entity_poly.entity_id
_entity_poly.type
_entity_poly.pdbx_seq_one_letter_code
_entity_poly.pdbx_strand_id
1 'polypeptide(L)'
;MAEAKGLSKPVKLKSELSDFLGASELPRTEITKKLWDYIKANKLQTKTENGAAENAGKYIVADAKLLTIFKNTNSVSKSGKTTDLRNLQEGQTINMMQMAAVVGANIE
;
A
#
# COMPACT_ATOMS: atom_id res chain seq x y z
N MET A 1 2.08 23.14 10.97
CA MET A 1 3.03 22.49 11.88
C MET A 1 2.82 20.99 11.76
N ALA A 2 3.88 20.24 11.48
CA ALA A 2 3.83 18.84 11.11
C ALA A 2 3.24 17.97 12.23
N GLU A 3 2.13 17.29 11.94
CA GLU A 3 1.52 16.27 12.80
C GLU A 3 2.39 15.00 12.80
N ALA A 4 3.56 15.09 13.44
CA ALA A 4 4.51 14.00 13.62
C ALA A 4 4.15 13.06 14.79
N LYS A 5 2.87 12.97 15.18
CA LYS A 5 2.42 12.22 16.37
C LYS A 5 1.63 10.96 15.98
N GLY A 6 2.24 10.12 15.14
CA GLY A 6 1.66 8.80 14.81
C GLY A 6 2.38 8.01 13.72
N LEU A 7 3.14 8.68 12.85
CA LEU A 7 3.81 8.02 11.71
C LEU A 7 5.07 7.24 12.11
N SER A 8 5.73 7.62 13.21
CA SER A 8 6.96 7.00 13.71
C SER A 8 6.75 5.98 14.84
N LYS A 9 5.50 5.70 15.24
CA LYS A 9 5.26 4.62 16.19
C LYS A 9 5.49 3.29 15.47
N PRO A 10 6.37 2.40 15.98
CA PRO A 10 6.46 1.04 15.45
C PRO A 10 5.09 0.41 15.62
N VAL A 11 4.52 -0.03 14.51
CA VAL A 11 3.24 -0.73 14.47
C VAL A 11 3.52 -2.17 14.11
N LYS A 12 2.73 -3.08 14.67
CA LYS A 12 2.91 -4.50 14.43
C LYS A 12 2.35 -4.83 13.06
N LEU A 13 3.15 -5.48 12.24
CA LEU A 13 2.82 -5.84 10.88
C LEU A 13 2.06 -7.17 10.89
N LYS A 14 0.98 -7.27 10.11
CA LYS A 14 0.35 -8.56 9.84
C LYS A 14 1.29 -9.46 9.04
N SER A 15 1.06 -10.78 9.12
CA SER A 15 1.93 -11.80 8.53
C SER A 15 2.32 -11.51 7.07
N GLU A 16 1.40 -11.07 6.23
CA GLU A 16 1.71 -10.79 4.82
C GLU A 16 2.62 -9.57 4.63
N LEU A 17 2.35 -8.48 5.34
CA LEU A 17 3.16 -7.27 5.23
C LEU A 17 4.50 -7.46 5.94
N SER A 18 4.52 -8.26 7.01
CA SER A 18 5.73 -8.69 7.70
C SER A 18 6.61 -9.58 6.82
N ASP A 19 6.03 -10.52 6.08
CA ASP A 19 6.74 -11.42 5.16
C ASP A 19 7.32 -10.62 3.99
N PHE A 20 6.53 -9.71 3.42
CA PHE A 20 6.97 -8.84 2.34
C PHE A 20 8.11 -7.89 2.76
N LEU A 21 8.03 -7.31 3.96
CA LEU A 21 9.04 -6.37 4.46
C LEU A 21 10.19 -7.03 5.22
N GLY A 22 10.07 -8.32 5.56
CA GLY A 22 11.00 -9.06 6.40
C GLY A 22 11.10 -8.53 7.84
N ALA A 23 10.03 -7.94 8.37
CA ALA A 23 10.03 -7.31 9.70
C ALA A 23 8.68 -7.45 10.37
N SER A 24 8.67 -7.70 11.69
CA SER A 24 7.42 -7.88 12.44
C SER A 24 6.83 -6.56 12.94
N GLU A 25 7.66 -5.55 13.14
CA GLU A 25 7.26 -4.25 13.70
C GLU A 25 8.00 -3.14 12.95
N LEU A 26 7.28 -2.26 12.28
CA LEU A 26 7.87 -1.11 11.59
C LEU A 26 6.97 0.12 11.72
N PRO A 27 7.53 1.33 11.69
CA PRO A 27 6.73 2.53 11.62
C PRO A 27 6.06 2.67 10.25
N ARG A 28 4.87 3.30 10.22
CA ARG A 28 4.09 3.57 8.99
C ARG A 28 4.94 4.23 7.90
N THR A 29 5.85 5.12 8.29
CA THR A 29 6.77 5.79 7.37
C THR A 29 7.69 4.79 6.65
N GLU A 30 8.31 3.86 7.38
CA GLU A 30 9.23 2.87 6.81
C GLU A 30 8.50 1.86 5.93
N ILE A 31 7.29 1.45 6.33
CA ILE A 31 6.42 0.56 5.54
C ILE A 31 6.09 1.20 4.19
N THR A 32 5.59 2.44 4.23
CA THR A 32 5.23 3.18 3.02
C THR A 32 6.46 3.38 2.14
N LYS A 33 7.62 3.68 2.75
CA LYS A 33 8.89 3.88 2.05
C LYS A 33 9.38 2.59 1.38
N LYS A 34 9.36 1.45 2.05
CA LYS A 34 9.75 0.15 1.47
C LYS A 34 8.82 -0.27 0.34
N LEU A 35 7.50 -0.12 0.51
CA LEU A 35 6.54 -0.37 -0.57
C LEU A 35 6.79 0.58 -1.76
N TRP A 36 7.03 1.86 -1.50
CA TRP A 36 7.32 2.86 -2.54
C TRP A 36 8.64 2.59 -3.27
N ASP A 37 9.67 2.15 -2.55
CA ASP A 37 10.95 1.74 -3.11
C ASP A 37 10.76 0.53 -4.04
N TYR A 38 10.00 -0.48 -3.61
CA TYR A 38 9.61 -1.61 -4.46
C TYR A 38 8.84 -1.16 -5.71
N ILE A 39 7.83 -0.30 -5.55
CA ILE A 39 7.02 0.24 -6.65
C ILE A 39 7.90 0.97 -7.66
N LYS A 40 8.86 1.78 -7.19
CA LYS A 40 9.80 2.50 -8.05
C LYS A 40 10.82 1.58 -8.72
N ALA A 41 11.37 0.63 -7.98
CA ALA A 41 12.32 -0.35 -8.50
C ALA A 41 11.67 -1.18 -9.63
N ASN A 42 10.40 -1.53 -9.47
CA ASN A 42 9.61 -2.26 -10.47
C ASN A 42 8.87 -1.34 -11.45
N LYS A 43 9.08 -0.01 -11.38
CA LYS A 43 8.48 1.00 -12.26
C LYS A 43 6.94 0.98 -12.32
N LEU A 44 6.28 0.49 -11.28
CA LEU A 44 4.83 0.25 -11.23
C LEU A 44 4.00 1.54 -11.18
N GLN A 45 4.59 2.72 -11.23
CA GLN A 45 3.83 3.97 -11.27
C GLN A 45 3.19 4.19 -12.64
N THR A 46 1.94 4.64 -12.67
CA THR A 46 1.26 5.00 -13.90
C THR A 46 0.39 6.24 -13.72
N LYS A 47 0.20 6.97 -14.81
CA LYS A 47 -0.69 8.14 -14.88
C LYS A 47 -2.11 7.72 -15.28
N THR A 48 -2.23 6.54 -15.89
CA THR A 48 -3.46 6.01 -16.46
C THR A 48 -4.03 4.98 -15.49
N GLU A 49 -5.28 5.18 -15.05
CA GLU A 49 -5.96 4.21 -14.21
C GLU A 49 -6.16 2.90 -15.00
N ASN A 50 -5.76 1.77 -14.43
CA ASN A 50 -5.70 0.46 -15.09
C ASN A 50 -4.83 0.42 -16.37
N GLY A 51 -3.85 1.32 -16.47
CA GLY A 51 -2.90 1.36 -17.57
C GLY A 51 -1.60 0.59 -17.30
N ALA A 52 -0.72 0.58 -18.29
CA ALA A 52 0.61 0.01 -18.13
C ALA A 52 1.46 0.84 -17.15
N ALA A 53 2.44 0.17 -16.53
CA ALA A 53 3.45 0.77 -15.68
C ALA A 53 4.34 1.72 -16.49
N GLU A 54 4.18 3.04 -16.29
CA GLU A 54 4.90 4.11 -17.02
C GLU A 54 6.02 4.75 -16.19
N ASN A 55 6.30 4.22 -14.99
CA ASN A 55 7.17 4.82 -13.98
C ASN A 55 6.85 6.30 -13.65
N ALA A 56 5.62 6.73 -13.93
CA ALA A 56 5.22 8.12 -13.81
C ALA A 56 3.72 8.18 -13.53
N GLY A 57 3.33 8.98 -12.53
CA GLY A 57 1.94 9.24 -12.19
C GLY A 57 1.60 8.97 -10.72
N LYS A 58 0.31 9.14 -10.43
CA LYS A 58 -0.27 9.07 -9.08
C LYS A 58 -0.87 7.70 -8.75
N TYR A 59 -0.94 6.82 -9.75
CA TYR A 59 -1.47 5.48 -9.62
C TYR A 59 -0.33 4.47 -9.58
N ILE A 60 -0.59 3.34 -8.91
CA ILE A 60 0.36 2.26 -8.70
C ILE A 60 -0.27 1.02 -9.30
N VAL A 61 0.35 0.46 -10.32
CA VAL A 61 -0.01 -0.82 -10.92
C VAL A 61 0.21 -1.92 -9.90
N ALA A 62 -0.84 -2.69 -9.65
CA ALA A 62 -0.80 -3.83 -8.76
C ALA A 62 -0.15 -5.01 -9.49
N ASP A 63 1.03 -5.38 -8.99
CA ASP A 63 1.79 -6.55 -9.39
C ASP A 63 1.38 -7.78 -8.55
N ALA A 64 1.73 -8.99 -8.98
CA ALA A 64 1.45 -10.24 -8.28
C ALA A 64 1.75 -10.18 -6.77
N LYS A 65 2.90 -9.63 -6.36
CA LYS A 65 3.26 -9.54 -4.92
C LYS A 65 2.41 -8.52 -4.16
N LEU A 66 2.17 -7.36 -4.77
CA LEU A 66 1.37 -6.31 -4.15
C LEU A 66 -0.10 -6.75 -4.04
N LEU A 67 -0.58 -7.51 -5.02
CA LEU A 67 -1.91 -8.06 -5.00
C LEU A 67 -2.16 -9.02 -3.87
N THR A 68 -1.18 -9.81 -3.43
CA THR A 68 -1.39 -10.69 -2.27
C THR A 68 -1.77 -9.86 -1.05
N ILE A 69 -1.04 -8.76 -0.81
CA ILE A 69 -1.29 -7.80 0.28
C ILE A 69 -2.60 -7.01 0.05
N PHE A 70 -2.83 -6.54 -1.17
CA PHE A 70 -4.02 -5.75 -1.51
C PHE A 70 -5.29 -6.61 -1.45
N LYS A 71 -5.25 -7.84 -1.92
CA LYS A 71 -6.38 -8.77 -1.86
C LYS A 71 -6.77 -9.15 -0.43
N ASN A 72 -5.86 -8.96 0.52
CA ASN A 72 -6.14 -9.17 1.93
C ASN A 72 -6.49 -7.85 2.67
N THR A 73 -6.62 -6.76 1.93
CA THR A 73 -6.97 -5.43 2.47
C THR A 73 -8.48 -5.17 2.34
N ASN A 74 -9.13 -5.06 3.50
CA ASN A 74 -10.47 -4.50 3.63
C ASN A 74 -10.43 -3.49 4.79
N SER A 75 -10.56 -2.20 4.48
CA SER A 75 -10.55 -1.14 5.50
C SER A 75 -11.67 -0.16 5.26
N VAL A 76 -12.40 0.18 6.31
CA VAL A 76 -13.40 1.23 6.29
C VAL A 76 -12.75 2.53 6.75
N SER A 77 -12.74 3.54 5.88
CA SER A 77 -12.29 4.89 6.23
C SER A 77 -13.21 5.52 7.27
N LYS A 78 -12.69 6.45 8.08
CA LYS A 78 -13.45 7.22 9.08
C LYS A 78 -14.66 7.98 8.49
N SER A 79 -14.66 8.24 7.19
CA SER A 79 -15.82 8.81 6.46
C SER A 79 -16.82 7.76 5.94
N GLY A 80 -16.75 6.50 6.37
CA GLY A 80 -17.62 5.42 5.92
C GLY A 80 -17.28 4.86 4.53
N LYS A 81 -16.20 5.34 3.89
CA LYS A 81 -15.76 4.85 2.58
C LYS A 81 -14.98 3.55 2.74
N THR A 82 -15.60 2.44 2.35
CA THR A 82 -14.96 1.12 2.34
C THR A 82 -13.95 1.05 1.20
N THR A 83 -12.68 0.79 1.54
CA THR A 83 -11.64 0.44 0.60
C THR A 83 -11.53 -1.08 0.57
N ASP A 84 -12.15 -1.68 -0.44
CA ASP A 84 -12.10 -3.11 -0.69
C ASP A 84 -11.17 -3.37 -1.88
N LEU A 85 -10.07 -4.07 -1.62
CA LEU A 85 -9.07 -4.41 -2.62
C LEU A 85 -9.02 -5.94 -2.85
N ARG A 86 -9.97 -6.70 -2.29
CA ARG A 86 -10.02 -8.16 -2.34
C ARG A 86 -10.22 -8.71 -3.75
N ASN A 87 -10.87 -7.91 -4.59
CA ASN A 87 -11.14 -8.23 -5.99
C ASN A 87 -10.18 -7.54 -6.98
N LEU A 88 -9.10 -6.93 -6.49
CA LEU A 88 -8.11 -6.29 -7.36
C LEU A 88 -7.38 -7.35 -8.21
N GLN A 89 -7.09 -7.05 -9.47
CA GLN A 89 -6.40 -7.95 -10.42
C GLN A 89 -5.06 -7.39 -10.90
N GLU A 90 -4.20 -8.25 -11.47
CA GLU A 90 -2.93 -7.83 -12.08
C GLU A 90 -3.18 -6.84 -13.21
N GLY A 91 -2.43 -5.74 -13.19
CA GLY A 91 -2.59 -4.64 -14.13
C GLY A 91 -3.61 -3.58 -13.69
N GLN A 92 -4.42 -3.84 -12.65
CA GLN A 92 -5.25 -2.79 -12.07
C GLN A 92 -4.40 -1.81 -11.26
N THR A 93 -4.88 -0.59 -11.12
CA THR A 93 -4.12 0.45 -10.43
C THR A 93 -4.78 0.92 -9.16
N ILE A 94 -3.99 1.16 -8.11
CA ILE A 94 -4.45 1.79 -6.89
C ILE A 94 -3.90 3.21 -6.75
N ASN A 95 -4.63 4.07 -6.06
CA ASN A 95 -4.17 5.41 -5.72
C ASN A 95 -3.45 5.44 -4.36
N MET A 96 -2.84 6.58 -4.05
CA MET A 96 -2.12 6.78 -2.78
C MET A 96 -3.02 6.66 -1.54
N MET A 97 -4.33 6.94 -1.64
CA MET A 97 -5.26 6.74 -0.52
C MET A 97 -5.49 5.25 -0.24
N GLN A 98 -5.66 4.45 -1.29
CA GLN A 98 -5.81 3.00 -1.17
C GLN A 98 -4.53 2.39 -0.60
N MET A 99 -3.36 2.85 -1.02
CA MET A 99 -2.10 2.44 -0.43
C MET A 99 -2.03 2.76 1.07
N ALA A 100 -2.45 3.96 1.48
CA ALA A 100 -2.51 4.31 2.90
C ALA A 100 -3.51 3.42 3.66
N ALA A 101 -4.63 3.05 3.04
CA ALA A 101 -5.60 2.10 3.60
C ALA A 101 -5.03 0.68 3.72
N VAL A 102 -4.24 0.22 2.73
CA VAL A 102 -3.52 -1.06 2.80
C VAL A 102 -2.58 -1.06 4.00
N VAL A 103 -1.74 -0.05 4.12
CA VAL A 103 -0.84 0.05 5.27
C VAL A 103 -1.64 0.11 6.57
N GLY A 104 -2.73 0.88 6.62
CA GLY A 104 -3.62 0.97 7.77
C GLY A 104 -4.30 -0.34 8.17
N ALA A 105 -4.70 -1.17 7.21
CA ALA A 105 -5.43 -2.42 7.44
C ALA A 105 -4.53 -3.60 7.81
N ASN A 106 -3.26 -3.51 7.41
CA ASN A 106 -2.25 -4.56 7.56
C ASN A 106 -1.29 -4.29 8.73
N ILE A 107 -1.63 -3.33 9.59
CA ILE A 107 -0.94 -3.04 10.83
C ILE A 107 -1.93 -3.06 11.98
N GLU A 108 -1.46 -3.45 13.17
CA GLU A 108 -2.19 -3.35 14.44
C GLU A 108 -1.94 -2.03 15.17
#